data_AF-A0AAW0SAZ8-F1
#
_entry.id   AF-A0AAW0SAZ8-F1
#
_cell.length_a   1.000
_cell.length_b   1.000
_cell.length_c   1.000
_cell.angle_alpha   90.00
_cell.angle_beta   90.00
_cell.angle_gamma   90.00
#
_symmetry.space_group_name_H-M   'P 1'
#
loop_
_entity.id
_entity.type
_entity.pdbx_description
1 polymer ?
#
loop_
_entity_poly.entity_id
_entity_poly.type
_entity_poly.pdbx_seq_one_letter_code
_entity_poly.pdbx_strand_id
1 'polypeptide(L)'
;MKRTYAHVDDIDLFTGGLIETPLHGGLVGPTFGCILGIQFRNLRCCDRFWYENADPLVRFTDPQLTEIRKVTLSKLLCDNCDYVESEQWSVFDLPDPFLNPRVSCRDLPGVNLELWKERVSCGVGKTNIDISGAERISPCVMCTCTKEGPVCQSLKIDNCFHLAQSLH
;
A
#
# COMPACT_ATOMS: atom_id res chain seq x y z
N MET A 1 -6.55 45.08 -8.28
CA MET A 1 -5.25 45.03 -8.98
C MET A 1 -4.74 46.40 -9.42
N LYS A 2 -5.42 47.12 -10.34
CA LYS A 2 -4.92 48.42 -10.88
C LYS A 2 -4.66 49.55 -9.87
N ARG A 3 -5.18 49.46 -8.64
CA ARG A 3 -4.95 50.45 -7.57
C ARG A 3 -3.73 50.14 -6.71
N THR A 4 -3.20 48.92 -6.81
CA THR A 4 -2.13 48.41 -5.94
C THR A 4 -0.83 48.21 -6.72
N TYR A 5 -0.93 47.74 -7.97
CA TYR A 5 0.22 47.55 -8.85
C TYR A 5 0.19 48.58 -9.98
N ALA A 6 1.36 49.15 -10.30
CA ALA A 6 1.52 50.14 -11.36
C ALA A 6 1.48 49.47 -12.75
N HIS A 7 2.12 48.31 -12.90
CA HIS A 7 2.08 47.48 -14.10
C HIS A 7 1.60 46.05 -13.80
N VAL A 8 1.16 45.32 -14.83
CA VAL A 8 0.72 43.92 -14.67
C VAL A 8 1.89 42.97 -14.36
N ASP A 9 3.09 43.32 -14.83
CA ASP A 9 4.31 42.54 -14.59
C ASP A 9 4.81 42.66 -13.15
N ASP A 10 4.32 43.66 -12.40
CA ASP A 10 4.65 43.83 -10.98
C ASP A 10 3.77 42.97 -10.07
N ILE A 11 2.76 42.27 -10.62
CA ILE A 11 1.84 41.44 -9.85
C ILE A 11 2.57 40.19 -9.37
N ASP A 12 2.61 39.99 -8.05
CA ASP A 12 3.11 38.76 -7.45
C ASP A 12 2.37 37.54 -8.01
N LEU A 13 3.12 36.50 -8.40
CA LEU A 13 2.59 35.26 -8.97
C LEU A 13 1.47 34.68 -8.10
N PHE A 14 1.64 34.68 -6.77
CA PHE A 14 0.65 34.09 -5.88
C PHE A 14 -0.68 34.85 -5.91
N THR A 15 -0.62 36.18 -5.80
CA THR A 15 -1.83 37.02 -5.88
C THR A 15 -2.46 36.97 -7.26
N GLY A 16 -1.64 37.02 -8.32
CA GLY A 16 -2.08 36.93 -9.71
C GLY A 16 -2.80 35.61 -10.01
N GLY A 17 -2.21 34.47 -9.62
CA GLY A 17 -2.80 33.16 -9.87
C GLY A 17 -4.09 32.88 -9.08
N LEU A 18 -4.22 33.43 -7.87
CA LEU A 18 -5.44 33.26 -7.05
C LEU A 18 -6.65 34.04 -7.58
N ILE A 19 -6.43 35.14 -8.29
CA ILE A 19 -7.53 35.97 -8.82
C ILE A 19 -8.00 35.53 -10.21
N GLU A 20 -7.31 34.59 -10.84
CA GLU A 20 -7.73 34.02 -12.11
C GLU A 20 -9.03 33.23 -11.96
N THR A 21 -9.89 33.28 -12.97
CA THR A 21 -11.08 32.44 -13.01
C THR A 21 -10.68 30.96 -13.09
N PRO A 22 -11.22 30.08 -12.22
CA PRO A 22 -10.92 28.66 -12.29
C PRO A 22 -11.28 28.02 -13.63
N LEU A 23 -10.49 27.02 -14.04
CA LEU A 23 -10.81 26.17 -15.19
C LEU A 23 -12.11 25.37 -14.94
N HIS A 24 -12.80 24.97 -16.01
CA HIS A 24 -14.01 24.16 -15.89
C HIS A 24 -13.72 22.84 -15.16
N GLY A 25 -14.45 22.57 -14.07
CA GLY A 25 -14.22 21.39 -13.22
C GLY A 25 -12.97 21.45 -12.33
N GLY A 26 -12.22 22.57 -12.36
CA GLY A 26 -11.03 22.78 -11.54
C GLY A 26 -11.24 23.83 -10.44
N LEU A 27 -10.27 23.91 -9.52
CA LEU A 27 -10.27 24.89 -8.43
C LEU A 27 -9.29 26.05 -8.64
N VAL A 28 -8.48 25.98 -9.70
CA VAL A 28 -7.42 26.96 -9.98
C VAL A 28 -7.54 27.51 -11.40
N GLY A 29 -7.05 28.73 -11.60
CA GLY A 29 -6.96 29.36 -12.92
C GLY A 29 -5.88 28.75 -13.82
N PRO A 30 -5.84 29.16 -15.10
CA PRO A 30 -4.91 28.63 -16.10
C PRO A 30 -3.43 28.63 -15.68
N THR A 31 -2.96 29.70 -15.03
CA THR A 31 -1.54 29.85 -14.67
C THR A 31 -1.14 28.82 -13.61
N PHE A 32 -1.88 28.75 -12.51
CA PHE A 32 -1.64 27.73 -11.47
C PHE A 32 -1.92 26.32 -11.98
N GLY A 33 -2.94 26.12 -12.82
CA GLY A 33 -3.20 24.82 -13.45
C GLY A 33 -2.00 24.32 -14.26
N CYS A 34 -1.36 25.21 -15.03
CA CYS A 34 -0.15 24.90 -15.79
C CYS A 34 1.03 24.56 -14.87
N ILE A 35 1.33 25.42 -13.89
CA ILE A 35 2.47 25.24 -12.97
C ILE A 35 2.31 23.93 -12.17
N LEU A 36 1.14 23.72 -11.57
CA LEU A 36 0.83 22.50 -10.81
C LEU A 36 0.91 21.26 -11.71
N GLY A 37 0.31 21.31 -12.90
CA GLY A 37 0.32 20.20 -13.85
C GLY A 37 1.74 19.78 -14.26
N ILE A 38 2.60 20.74 -14.58
CA ILE A 38 4.01 20.48 -14.89
C ILE A 38 4.73 19.88 -13.68
N GLN A 39 4.54 20.47 -12.49
CA GLN A 39 5.19 20.01 -11.27
C GLN A 39 4.80 18.57 -10.92
N PHE A 40 3.50 18.24 -10.89
CA PHE A 40 3.02 16.89 -10.60
C PHE A 40 3.44 15.88 -11.67
N ARG A 41 3.46 16.28 -12.96
CA ARG A 41 3.98 15.41 -14.02
C ARG A 41 5.45 15.07 -13.80
N ASN A 42 6.27 16.07 -13.48
CA ASN A 42 7.70 15.86 -13.24
C ASN A 42 7.93 15.00 -12.00
N LEU A 43 7.19 15.23 -10.91
CA LEU A 43 7.25 14.39 -9.71
C LEU A 43 6.92 12.92 -10.03
N ARG A 44 5.89 12.67 -10.82
CA ARG A 44 5.52 11.30 -11.23
C ARG A 44 6.55 10.66 -12.16
N CYS A 45 6.93 11.35 -13.23
CA CYS A 45 7.76 10.77 -14.30
C CYS A 45 9.25 10.66 -13.93
N CYS A 46 9.75 11.53 -13.06
CA CYS A 46 11.16 11.56 -12.66
C CYS A 46 11.43 10.82 -11.34
N ASP A 47 10.39 10.25 -10.70
CA ASP A 47 10.57 9.39 -9.53
C ASP A 47 10.74 7.94 -9.97
N ARG A 48 11.96 7.41 -9.77
CA ARG A 48 12.27 6.01 -10.03
C ARG A 48 11.40 5.06 -9.21
N PHE A 49 10.98 5.48 -8.02
CA PHE A 49 10.17 4.70 -7.09
C PHE A 49 8.67 5.03 -7.17
N TRP A 50 8.23 5.73 -8.22
CA TRP A 50 6.80 5.89 -8.48
C TRP A 50 6.12 4.52 -8.47
N TYR A 51 5.06 4.36 -7.68
CA TYR A 51 4.49 3.04 -7.39
C TYR A 51 3.94 2.29 -8.62
N GLU A 52 3.62 3.00 -9.71
CA GLU A 52 3.19 2.40 -10.97
C GLU A 52 4.32 2.23 -12.00
N ASN A 53 5.56 2.48 -11.61
CA ASN A 53 6.69 2.36 -12.53
C ASN A 53 6.84 0.90 -12.99
N ALA A 54 7.28 0.71 -14.24
CA ALA A 54 7.42 -0.60 -14.86
C ALA A 54 8.80 -1.23 -14.68
N ASP A 55 9.75 -0.53 -14.03
CA ASP A 55 11.10 -1.01 -13.77
C ASP A 55 11.07 -2.34 -12.97
N PRO A 56 11.49 -3.48 -13.55
CA PRO A 56 11.43 -4.79 -12.91
C PRO A 56 12.19 -4.88 -11.59
N LEU A 57 13.17 -4.00 -11.34
CA LEU A 57 14.00 -4.02 -10.14
C LEU A 57 13.33 -3.38 -8.93
N VAL A 58 12.33 -2.51 -9.13
CA VAL A 58 11.69 -1.75 -8.04
C VAL A 58 10.16 -1.76 -8.07
N ARG A 59 9.55 -2.21 -9.18
CA ARG A 59 8.09 -2.24 -9.31
C ARG A 59 7.44 -3.16 -8.29
N PHE A 60 6.21 -2.83 -7.93
CA PHE A 60 5.30 -3.78 -7.31
C PHE A 60 4.91 -4.88 -8.30
N THR A 61 4.55 -6.05 -7.78
CA THR A 61 3.91 -7.09 -8.59
C THR A 61 2.49 -6.66 -8.98
N ASP A 62 1.93 -7.18 -10.08
CA ASP A 62 0.58 -6.82 -10.52
C ASP A 62 -0.50 -7.04 -9.43
N PRO A 63 -0.45 -8.13 -8.63
CA PRO A 63 -1.37 -8.30 -7.49
C PRO A 63 -1.20 -7.22 -6.42
N GLN A 64 0.04 -6.88 -6.04
CA GLN A 64 0.32 -5.82 -5.08
C GLN A 64 -0.17 -4.45 -5.57
N LEU A 65 0.09 -4.12 -6.84
CA LEU A 65 -0.37 -2.86 -7.45
C LEU A 65 -1.90 -2.77 -7.49
N THR A 66 -2.57 -3.90 -7.71
CA THR A 66 -4.04 -3.99 -7.66
C THR A 66 -4.57 -3.69 -6.27
N GLU A 67 -3.90 -4.15 -5.20
CA GLU A 67 -4.28 -3.82 -3.82
C GLU A 67 -4.02 -2.35 -3.49
N ILE A 68 -2.89 -1.77 -3.94
CA ILE A 68 -2.59 -0.35 -3.74
C ILE A 68 -3.67 0.53 -4.40
N ARG A 69 -4.12 0.20 -5.61
CA ARG A 69 -5.15 0.97 -6.35
C ARG A 69 -6.53 0.95 -5.71
N LYS A 70 -6.81 0.00 -4.82
CA LYS A 70 -8.08 -0.07 -4.07
C LYS A 70 -8.12 0.91 -2.89
N VAL A 71 -6.97 1.41 -2.44
CA VAL A 71 -6.87 2.29 -1.27
C VAL A 71 -7.68 3.55 -1.49
N THR A 72 -8.56 3.87 -0.54
CA THR A 72 -9.27 5.15 -0.47
C THR A 72 -8.84 5.91 0.77
N LEU A 73 -8.86 7.26 0.71
CA LEU A 73 -8.62 8.07 1.89
C LEU A 73 -9.67 7.80 2.98
N SER A 74 -10.91 7.48 2.59
CA SER A 74 -11.97 7.11 3.53
C SER A 74 -11.60 5.89 4.37
N LYS A 75 -11.08 4.84 3.72
CA LYS A 75 -10.63 3.64 4.43
C LYS A 75 -9.44 3.95 5.33
N LEU A 76 -8.50 4.77 4.87
CA LEU A 76 -7.35 5.18 5.66
C LEU A 76 -7.77 5.92 6.94
N LEU A 77 -8.76 6.82 6.85
CA LEU A 77 -9.31 7.50 8.02
C LEU A 77 -10.00 6.52 8.97
N CYS A 78 -10.84 5.62 8.45
CA CYS A 78 -11.51 4.58 9.25
C CYS A 78 -10.53 3.68 10.01
N ASP A 79 -9.41 3.29 9.38
CA ASP A 79 -8.46 2.34 9.98
C ASP A 79 -7.52 3.01 11.00
N ASN A 80 -7.42 4.36 11.00
CA ASN A 80 -6.45 5.10 11.81
C ASN A 80 -7.07 6.14 12.76
N CYS A 81 -8.40 6.26 12.82
CA CYS A 81 -9.08 7.20 13.70
C CYS A 81 -10.04 6.47 14.65
N ASP A 82 -9.88 6.70 15.96
CA ASP A 82 -10.56 5.94 17.02
C ASP A 82 -12.10 6.07 17.03
N TYR A 83 -12.64 7.17 16.49
CA TYR A 83 -14.06 7.52 16.61
C TYR A 83 -14.79 7.59 15.26
N VAL A 84 -14.19 7.08 14.19
CA VAL A 84 -14.81 7.07 12.85
C VAL A 84 -15.41 5.69 12.59
N GLU A 85 -16.74 5.59 12.72
CA GLU A 85 -17.47 4.33 12.45
C GLU A 85 -18.04 4.25 11.03
N SER A 86 -18.25 5.42 10.40
CA SER A 86 -18.76 5.51 9.04
C SER A 86 -18.17 6.71 8.32
N GLU A 87 -17.90 6.55 7.03
CA GLU A 87 -17.36 7.61 6.19
C GLU A 87 -17.92 7.53 4.77
N GLN A 88 -17.85 8.63 4.03
CA GLN A 88 -18.27 8.66 2.63
C GLN A 88 -17.29 7.90 1.73
N TRP A 89 -17.72 7.46 0.54
CA TRP A 89 -16.86 6.72 -0.40
C TRP A 89 -15.69 7.56 -0.91
N SER A 90 -15.94 8.83 -1.22
CA SER A 90 -14.94 9.79 -1.70
C SER A 90 -14.87 10.97 -0.73
N VAL A 91 -13.77 11.09 0.03
CA VAL A 91 -13.61 12.15 1.05
C VAL A 91 -13.53 13.54 0.45
N PHE A 92 -13.03 13.68 -0.79
CA PHE A 92 -12.85 14.97 -1.44
C PHE A 92 -14.15 15.54 -2.03
N ASP A 93 -15.16 14.68 -2.23
CA ASP A 93 -16.47 15.11 -2.70
C ASP A 93 -17.37 15.50 -1.52
N LEU A 94 -18.36 16.34 -1.79
CA LEU A 94 -19.35 16.67 -0.77
C LEU A 94 -20.18 15.41 -0.42
N PRO A 95 -20.61 15.27 0.84
CA PRO A 95 -21.53 14.22 1.23
C PRO A 95 -22.85 14.36 0.49
N ASP A 96 -23.35 13.26 -0.06
CA ASP A 96 -24.68 13.21 -0.69
C ASP A 96 -25.36 11.86 -0.38
N PRO A 97 -26.63 11.82 0.05
CA PRO A 97 -27.30 10.58 0.42
C PRO A 97 -27.36 9.50 -0.68
N PHE A 98 -27.19 9.87 -1.95
CA PHE A 98 -27.31 8.97 -3.09
C PHE A 98 -26.00 8.83 -3.87
N LEU A 99 -25.31 9.94 -4.13
CA LEU A 99 -24.10 9.97 -4.96
C LEU A 99 -22.82 9.69 -4.17
N ASN A 100 -22.77 10.07 -2.90
CA ASN A 100 -21.62 9.87 -2.02
C ASN A 100 -22.06 9.62 -0.57
N PRO A 101 -22.83 8.55 -0.31
CA PRO A 101 -23.38 8.29 1.01
C PRO A 101 -22.28 7.89 1.97
N ARG A 102 -22.49 8.19 3.26
CA ARG A 102 -21.71 7.58 4.33
C ARG A 102 -22.05 6.10 4.43
N VAL A 103 -21.02 5.26 4.48
CA VAL A 103 -21.12 3.82 4.67
C VAL A 103 -20.31 3.40 5.89
N SER A 104 -20.62 2.24 6.44
CA SER A 104 -19.85 1.67 7.55
C SER A 104 -18.39 1.47 7.14
N CYS A 105 -17.46 1.78 8.04
CA CYS A 105 -16.03 1.56 7.82
C CYS A 105 -15.66 0.08 7.52
N ARG A 106 -16.55 -0.85 7.89
CA ARG A 106 -16.39 -2.30 7.60
C ARG A 106 -16.70 -2.65 6.14
N ASP A 107 -17.53 -1.84 5.48
CA ASP A 107 -17.95 -2.07 4.09
C ASP A 107 -16.99 -1.41 3.09
N LEU A 108 -16.11 -0.52 3.57
CA LEU A 108 -15.06 0.10 2.77
C LEU A 108 -13.94 -0.91 2.46
N PRO A 109 -13.48 -0.99 1.19
CA PRO A 109 -12.47 -1.96 0.77
C PRO A 109 -11.13 -1.68 1.46
N GLY A 110 -10.57 -2.69 2.14
CA GLY A 110 -9.24 -2.66 2.73
C GLY A 110 -8.16 -3.24 1.82
N VAL A 111 -6.90 -2.99 2.16
CA VAL A 111 -5.73 -3.55 1.46
C VAL A 111 -5.45 -4.96 1.95
N ASN A 112 -5.30 -5.91 1.03
CA ASN A 112 -4.80 -7.24 1.38
C ASN A 112 -3.27 -7.30 1.44
N LEU A 113 -2.70 -7.21 2.64
CA LEU A 113 -1.25 -7.22 2.85
C LEU A 113 -0.60 -8.61 2.73
N GLU A 114 -1.37 -9.70 2.60
CA GLU A 114 -0.80 -11.05 2.39
C GLU A 114 0.04 -11.14 1.11
N LEU A 115 -0.20 -10.25 0.14
CA LEU A 115 0.59 -10.17 -1.11
C LEU A 115 2.02 -9.64 -0.91
N TRP A 116 2.33 -9.08 0.25
CA TRP A 116 3.68 -8.64 0.63
C TRP A 116 4.41 -9.66 1.51
N LYS A 117 3.75 -10.79 1.82
CA LYS A 117 4.37 -11.85 2.60
C LYS A 117 5.51 -12.47 1.79
N GLU A 118 6.73 -12.23 2.24
CA GLU A 118 7.92 -12.90 1.70
C GLU A 118 7.85 -14.39 2.07
N ARG A 119 7.65 -15.24 1.06
CA ARG A 119 7.71 -16.69 1.22
C ARG A 119 9.16 -17.13 1.09
N VAL A 120 9.94 -16.87 2.12
CA VAL A 120 11.21 -17.56 2.28
C VAL A 120 10.86 -18.95 2.82
N SER A 121 11.16 -19.97 2.03
CA SER A 121 11.07 -21.35 2.47
C SER A 121 12.47 -21.95 2.50
N CYS A 122 12.70 -22.79 3.48
CA CYS A 122 13.92 -23.57 3.59
C CYS A 122 13.66 -24.96 3.02
N GLY A 123 14.42 -25.34 2.00
CA GLY A 123 14.44 -26.72 1.51
C GLY A 123 15.33 -27.58 2.40
N VAL A 124 14.76 -28.62 3.03
CA VAL A 124 15.52 -29.62 3.79
C VAL A 124 15.19 -31.00 3.24
N GLY A 125 16.09 -31.57 2.44
CA GLY A 125 15.85 -32.83 1.74
C GLY A 125 14.73 -32.70 0.70
N LYS A 126 13.60 -33.38 0.92
CA LYS A 126 12.40 -33.32 0.06
C LYS A 126 11.30 -32.39 0.59
N THR A 127 11.49 -31.81 1.78
CA THR A 127 10.47 -31.01 2.47
C THR A 127 10.79 -29.53 2.34
N ASN A 128 9.79 -28.72 2.00
CA ASN A 128 9.88 -27.26 2.05
C ASN A 128 9.18 -26.75 3.31
N ILE A 129 9.89 -25.97 4.10
CA ILE A 129 9.41 -25.42 5.37
C ILE A 129 9.33 -23.90 5.22
N ASP A 130 8.15 -23.30 5.39
CA ASP A 130 8.01 -21.84 5.40
C ASP A 130 8.77 -21.21 6.58
N ILE A 131 9.24 -19.96 6.44
CA ILE A 131 9.88 -19.21 7.53
C ILE A 131 9.04 -19.27 8.82
N SER A 132 9.72 -19.50 9.94
CA SER A 132 9.16 -19.73 11.29
C SER A 132 8.32 -21.01 11.42
N GLY A 133 8.16 -21.79 10.36
CA GLY A 133 7.60 -23.14 10.39
C GLY A 133 8.61 -24.16 10.91
N ALA A 134 8.09 -25.25 11.48
CA ALA A 134 8.88 -26.39 11.92
C ALA A 134 8.28 -27.69 11.39
N GLU A 135 9.12 -28.57 10.87
CA GLU A 135 8.71 -29.85 10.29
C GLU A 135 9.61 -31.00 10.74
N ARG A 136 9.03 -32.20 10.85
CA ARG A 136 9.79 -33.43 11.12
C ARG A 136 10.21 -34.05 9.80
N ILE A 137 11.48 -33.87 9.45
CA ILE A 137 12.08 -34.47 8.24
C ILE A 137 12.47 -35.93 8.41
N SER A 138 12.61 -36.41 9.66
CA SER A 138 12.81 -37.82 9.97
C SER A 138 12.30 -38.12 11.39
N PRO A 139 12.19 -39.40 11.78
CA PRO A 139 11.72 -39.79 13.12
C PRO A 139 12.41 -39.05 14.27
N CYS A 140 13.70 -38.75 14.13
CA CYS A 140 14.51 -38.14 15.20
C CYS A 140 15.00 -36.73 14.86
N VAL A 141 14.56 -36.12 13.77
CA VAL A 141 15.06 -34.80 13.36
C VAL A 141 13.90 -33.86 13.04
N MET A 142 13.92 -32.71 13.71
CA MET A 142 13.03 -31.60 13.44
C MET A 142 13.83 -30.43 12.92
N CYS A 143 13.34 -29.77 11.88
CA CYS A 143 13.95 -28.57 11.34
C CYS A 143 12.99 -27.40 11.44
N THR A 144 13.53 -26.23 11.75
CA THR A 144 12.81 -24.97 11.76
C THR A 144 13.44 -24.06 10.71
N CYS A 145 12.63 -23.43 9.88
CA CYS A 145 13.15 -22.46 8.90
C CYS A 145 13.31 -21.09 9.57
N THR A 146 14.55 -20.58 9.61
CA THR A 146 14.86 -19.23 10.11
C THR A 146 15.21 -18.30 8.95
N LYS A 147 15.39 -17.00 9.22
CA LYS A 147 15.82 -16.04 8.20
C LYS A 147 17.22 -16.35 7.67
N GLU A 148 18.07 -16.97 8.49
CA GLU A 148 19.43 -17.36 8.17
C GLU A 148 19.52 -18.74 7.47
N GLY A 149 18.41 -19.49 7.41
CA GLY A 149 18.32 -20.82 6.80
C GLY A 149 17.68 -21.87 7.72
N PRO A 150 17.65 -23.16 7.30
CA PRO A 150 17.08 -24.22 8.13
C PRO A 150 17.99 -24.56 9.31
N VAL A 151 17.41 -24.58 10.51
CA VAL A 151 18.06 -25.06 11.75
C VAL A 151 17.46 -26.39 12.12
N CYS A 152 18.25 -27.46 12.03
CA CYS A 152 17.82 -28.82 12.32
C CYS A 152 18.39 -29.31 13.64
N GLN A 153 17.53 -29.88 14.48
CA GLN A 153 17.90 -30.44 15.78
C GLN A 153 17.42 -31.87 15.91
N SER A 154 18.24 -32.70 16.56
CA SER A 154 17.83 -34.04 16.94
C SER A 154 16.81 -33.96 18.07
N LEU A 155 15.65 -34.58 17.86
CA LEU A 155 14.65 -34.76 18.90
C LEU A 155 15.11 -35.86 19.85
N LYS A 156 15.01 -35.58 21.16
CA LYS A 156 15.16 -36.62 22.17
C LYS A 156 13.91 -37.51 22.12
N ILE A 157 14.11 -38.78 21.80
CA ILE A 157 13.06 -39.77 21.80
C ILE A 157 13.12 -40.52 23.12
N ASP A 158 12.17 -40.26 24.01
CA ASP A 158 12.13 -40.93 25.31
C ASP A 158 11.56 -42.35 25.23
N ASN A 159 10.90 -42.71 24.11
CA ASN A 159 10.34 -44.04 23.90
C ASN A 159 10.29 -44.40 22.40
N CYS A 160 11.15 -45.34 21.99
CA CYS A 160 11.25 -45.80 20.60
C CYS A 160 9.98 -46.51 20.08
N PHE A 161 9.14 -47.08 20.94
CA PHE A 161 7.91 -47.76 20.50
C PHE A 161 6.84 -46.78 19.98
N HIS A 162 6.84 -45.53 20.46
CA HIS A 162 5.95 -44.48 19.94
C HIS A 162 6.36 -43.98 18.55
N LEU A 163 7.66 -44.06 18.20
CA LEU A 163 8.12 -43.70 16.85
C LEU A 163 7.73 -44.72 15.78
N ALA A 164 7.65 -46.00 16.15
CA ALA A 164 7.25 -47.06 15.22
C ALA A 164 5.78 -46.97 14.79
N GLN A 165 4.94 -46.27 15.57
CA GLN A 165 3.51 -46.10 15.29
C GLN A 165 3.20 -44.90 14.36
N SER A 166 4.12 -43.94 14.22
CA SER A 166 3.92 -42.72 13.40
C SER A 166 4.39 -42.83 11.95
N LEU A 167 4.70 -44.05 11.48
CA LEU A 167 5.21 -44.35 10.13
C LEU A 167 4.17 -45.05 9.22
N HIS A 168 2.87 -44.83 9.48
CA HIS A 168 1.77 -45.27 8.63
C HIS A 168 1.07 -44.10 7.95
#